data_AF-A0A6L4Z1A5-F1
#
_entry.id   AF-A0A6L4Z1A5-F1
#
_cell.length_a   1.000
_cell.length_b   1.000
_cell.length_c   1.000
_cell.angle_alpha   90.00
_cell.angle_beta   90.00
_cell.angle_gamma   90.00
#
_symmetry.space_group_name_H-M   'P 1'
#
loop_
_entity.id
_entity.type
_entity.pdbx_description
1 polymer ?
#
loop_
_entity_poly.entity_id
_entity_poly.type
_entity_poly.pdbx_seq_one_letter_code
_entity_poly.pdbx_strand_id
1 'polypeptide(L)' 'WQNGMLIDSHSQPTNKEVWQLMKRVVELTNLKGTILERDENLPVFTELVKELAQARTAVFKNLNSSKSSKEKVLSWV' A
#
# COMPACT_ATOMS: atom_id res chain seq x y z
N TRP A 1 -1.23 22.14 -10.52
CA TRP A 1 -1.30 23.61 -10.49
C TRP A 1 -2.70 24.05 -10.89
N GLN A 2 -3.51 24.47 -9.92
CA GLN A 2 -4.78 25.16 -10.16
C GLN A 2 -4.65 26.55 -9.56
N ASN A 3 -4.83 27.60 -10.36
CA ASN A 3 -4.76 29.00 -9.91
C ASN A 3 -3.52 29.35 -9.08
N GLY A 4 -2.34 28.85 -9.45
CA GLY A 4 -1.11 29.11 -8.70
C GLY A 4 -0.90 28.23 -7.46
N MET A 5 -1.76 27.23 -7.21
CA MET A 5 -1.64 26.32 -6.08
C MET A 5 -1.36 24.88 -6.52
N LEU A 6 -0.55 24.19 -5.72
CA LEU A 6 -0.41 22.74 -5.77
C LEU A 6 -1.53 22.13 -4.93
N ILE A 7 -2.33 21.28 -5.57
CA ILE A 7 -3.40 20.53 -4.93
C ILE A 7 -2.96 19.07 -4.92
N ASP A 8 -2.98 18.47 -3.73
CA ASP A 8 -2.74 17.04 -3.55
C ASP A 8 -4.05 16.29 -3.78
N SER A 9 -4.53 16.31 -5.02
CA SER A 9 -5.78 15.64 -5.36
C SER A 9 -5.52 14.16 -5.62
N HIS A 10 -6.39 13.30 -5.10
CA HIS A 10 -6.33 11.85 -5.26
C HIS A 10 -7.19 11.38 -6.43
N SER A 11 -7.25 12.19 -7.49
CA SER A 11 -8.25 12.06 -8.54
C SER A 11 -7.80 11.16 -9.70
N GLN A 12 -6.69 10.43 -9.54
CA GLN A 12 -6.08 9.59 -10.56
C GLN A 12 -5.50 8.33 -9.93
N PRO A 13 -5.45 7.20 -10.66
CA PRO A 13 -4.83 5.96 -10.19
C PRO A 13 -3.51 6.19 -9.47
N THR A 14 -3.28 5.45 -8.38
CA THR A 14 -2.09 5.62 -7.55
C THR A 14 -0.83 5.39 -8.38
N ASN A 15 0.06 6.38 -8.39
CA ASN A 15 1.30 6.32 -9.16
C ASN A 15 2.16 5.10 -8.80
N LYS A 16 2.88 4.56 -9.79
CA LYS A 16 3.72 3.37 -9.64
C LYS A 16 4.80 3.54 -8.56
N GLU A 17 5.32 4.75 -8.44
CA GLU A 17 6.36 5.15 -7.49
C GLU A 17 5.83 5.05 -6.04
N VAL A 18 4.57 5.41 -5.80
CA VAL A 18 3.91 5.27 -4.49
C VAL A 18 3.77 3.79 -4.12
N TRP A 19 3.45 2.92 -5.09
CA TRP A 19 3.44 1.47 -4.86
C TRP A 19 4.82 0.90 -4.57
N GLN A 20 5.88 1.40 -5.21
CA GLN A 20 7.26 1.02 -4.90
C GLN A 20 7.66 1.46 -3.49
N LEU A 21 7.28 2.68 -3.09
CA LEU A 21 7.48 3.17 -1.72
C LEU A 21 6.74 2.31 -0.70
N MET A 22 5.48 1.96 -0.97
CA MET A 22 4.69 1.08 -0.09
C MET A 22 5.38 -0.27 0.12
N LYS A 23 5.95 -0.88 -0.93
CA LYS A 23 6.74 -2.11 -0.81
C LYS A 23 7.92 -1.95 0.15
N ARG A 24 8.62 -0.81 0.11
CA ARG A 24 9.71 -0.54 1.03
C ARG A 24 9.21 -0.35 2.47
N VAL A 25 8.08 0.33 2.66
CA VAL A 25 7.47 0.55 3.99
C VAL A 25 7.08 -0.78 4.64
N VAL A 26 6.44 -1.69 3.90
CA VAL A 26 6.03 -3.00 4.46
C VAL A 26 7.21 -3.87 4.88
N GLU A 27 8.40 -3.71 4.28
CA GLU A 27 9.62 -4.42 4.69
C GLU A 27 10.20 -3.89 6.01
N LEU A 28 9.94 -2.61 6.32
CA LEU A 28 10.52 -1.92 7.47
C LEU A 28 9.67 -2.05 8.72
N THR A 29 8.36 -2.27 8.58
CA THR A 29 7.44 -2.29 9.72
C THR A 29 6.22 -3.17 9.47
N ASN A 30 5.63 -3.68 10.56
CA ASN A 30 4.37 -4.39 10.50
C ASN A 30 3.21 -3.39 10.41
N LEU A 31 2.62 -3.25 9.22
CA LEU A 31 1.46 -2.39 9.00
C LEU A 31 0.19 -3.02 9.58
N LYS A 32 -0.59 -2.21 10.30
CA LYS A 32 -1.94 -2.60 10.76
C LYS A 32 -3.00 -2.49 9.66
N GLY A 33 -2.74 -1.67 8.64
CA GLY A 33 -3.66 -1.43 7.53
C GLY A 33 -3.11 -0.36 6.58
N THR A 34 -3.81 -0.16 5.47
CA THR A 34 -3.54 0.88 4.48
C THR A 34 -4.87 1.46 3.98
N ILE A 35 -4.86 2.71 3.56
CA ILE A 35 -6.02 3.41 2.98
C ILE A 35 -5.69 3.71 1.52
N LEU A 36 -6.64 3.46 0.63
CA LEU A 36 -6.60 3.88 -0.77
C LEU A 36 -7.58 5.03 -0.92
N GLU A 37 -7.09 6.21 -1.28
CA GLU A 37 -7.88 7.44 -1.39
C GLU A 37 -8.21 7.77 -2.85
N ARG A 38 -9.45 8.26 -3.07
CA ARG A 38 -9.97 8.65 -4.39
C ARG A 38 -11.08 9.68 -4.18
N ASP A 39 -10.85 10.92 -4.61
CA ASP A 39 -11.73 12.06 -4.34
C ASP A 39 -12.56 12.50 -5.57
N GLU A 40 -11.99 12.47 -6.77
CA GLU A 40 -12.63 12.83 -8.03
C GLU A 40 -12.27 11.84 -9.16
N ASN A 41 -12.84 12.05 -10.35
CA ASN A 41 -12.68 11.20 -11.55
C ASN A 41 -12.81 9.70 -11.27
N LEU A 42 -13.84 9.34 -10.48
CA LEU A 42 -14.08 7.95 -10.12
C LEU A 42 -14.27 7.10 -11.38
N PRO A 43 -13.40 6.08 -11.63
CA PRO A 43 -13.62 5.16 -12.74
C PRO A 43 -14.78 4.22 -12.40
N VAL A 44 -15.12 3.35 -13.35
CA VAL A 44 -16.07 2.26 -13.08
C VAL A 44 -15.62 1.44 -11.88
N PHE A 45 -16.58 0.99 -11.06
CA PHE A 45 -16.32 0.34 -9.78
C PHE A 45 -15.36 -0.86 -9.88
N THR A 46 -15.39 -1.59 -10.99
CA THR A 46 -14.50 -2.72 -11.24
C THR A 46 -13.02 -2.34 -11.28
N GLU A 47 -12.67 -1.14 -11.75
CA GLU A 47 -11.29 -0.65 -11.71
C GLU A 47 -10.85 -0.30 -10.29
N LEU A 48 -11.73 0.30 -9.49
CA LEU A 48 -11.47 0.55 -8.06
C LEU A 48 -11.23 -0.76 -7.30
N VAL A 49 -12.00 -1.81 -7.60
CA VAL A 49 -11.83 -3.14 -7.00
C VAL A 49 -10.49 -3.77 -7.38
N LYS A 50 -10.02 -3.58 -8.62
CA LYS A 50 -8.68 -4.05 -9.05
C LYS A 50 -7.56 -3.36 -8.28
N GLU A 51 -7.64 -2.03 -8.13
CA GLU A 51 -6.64 -1.26 -7.38
C GLU A 51 -6.65 -1.61 -5.88
N LEU A 52 -7.84 -1.83 -5.30
CA LEU A 52 -7.98 -2.34 -3.94
C LEU A 52 -7.35 -3.73 -3.76
N ALA A 53 -7.47 -4.61 -4.76
CA ALA A 53 -6.82 -5.92 -4.74
C ALA A 53 -5.29 -5.80 -4.78
N GLN A 54 -4.74 -4.82 -5.52
CA GLN A 54 -3.32 -4.50 -5.51
C GLN A 54 -2.86 -4.02 -4.13
N ALA A 55 -3.62 -3.11 -3.48
CA ALA A 55 -3.33 -2.64 -2.13
C ALA A 55 -3.28 -3.79 -1.11
N ARG A 56 -4.27 -4.69 -1.15
CA ARG A 56 -4.30 -5.90 -0.33
C ARG A 56 -3.05 -6.75 -0.57
N THR A 57 -2.71 -7.03 -1.83
CA THR A 57 -1.55 -7.85 -2.17
C THR A 57 -0.24 -7.26 -1.66
N ALA A 58 -0.10 -5.93 -1.69
CA ALA A 58 1.08 -5.23 -1.22
C ALA A 58 1.28 -5.36 0.31
N VAL A 59 0.20 -5.32 1.09
CA VAL A 59 0.27 -5.39 2.56
C VAL A 59 0.30 -6.84 3.07
N PHE A 60 -0.51 -7.74 2.50
CA PHE A 60 -0.68 -9.10 3.03
C PHE A 60 0.51 -10.04 2.78
N LYS A 61 1.38 -9.75 1.80
CA LYS A 61 2.56 -10.60 1.53
C LYS A 61 3.58 -10.64 2.68
N ASN A 62 3.63 -9.63 3.56
CA ASN A 62 4.60 -9.57 4.65
C ASN A 62 4.16 -10.19 5.99
N LEU A 63 2.90 -10.62 6.10
CA LEU A 63 2.43 -11.30 7.31
C LEU A 63 2.96 -12.73 7.45
N ASN A 64 3.41 -13.35 6.34
CA ASN A 64 3.93 -14.73 6.34
C ASN A 64 5.46 -14.82 6.46
N SER A 65 6.20 -13.75 6.12
CA SER A 65 7.66 -13.70 6.24
C SER A 65 8.15 -13.41 7.67
N SER A 66 7.32 -12.77 8.50
CA SER A 66 7.67 -12.46 9.90
C SER A 66 7.58 -13.65 10.86
N LYS A 67 6.85 -14.72 10.50
CA LYS A 67 6.77 -15.95 11.33
C LYS A 67 8.09 -16.72 11.36
N SER A 68 8.85 -16.73 10.27
CA SER A 68 10.14 -17.43 10.18
C SER A 68 11.24 -16.83 11.09
N SER A 69 11.15 -15.53 11.41
CA SER A 69 12.15 -14.87 12.25
C SER A 69 11.95 -15.10 13.76
N LYS A 70 10.72 -15.39 14.20
CA LYS A 70 10.45 -15.68 15.62
C LYS A 70 10.91 -17.08 16.06
N GLU A 71 10.93 -18.05 15.15
CA GLU A 71 11.46 -19.40 15.42
C GLU A 71 12.99 -19.43 15.52
N LYS A 72 13.68 -18.51 14.84
CA LYS A 72 15.15 -18.47 14.83
C LYS A 72 15.77 -17.89 16.11
N VAL A 73 15.00 -17.13 16.89
CA VAL A 73 15.47 -16.55 18.18
C VAL A 73 15.36 -17.57 19.32
N LEU A 74 14.44 -18.53 19.22
CA LEU A 74 14.24 -19.57 20.23
C LEU A 74 15.17 -20.79 20.09
N SER A 75 16.10 -20.79 19.12
CA SER A 75 17.12 -21.83 18.98
C SER A 75 18.46 -21.48 19.66
N TRP A 76 18.51 -20.37 20.40
CA TRP A 76 19.72 -19.86 21.08
C TRP A 76 19.52 -19.71 22.61
N VAL A 77 18.46 -20.30 23.15
CA VAL A 77 18.22 -20.47 24.59
C VAL A 77 17.89 -21.94 24.83
#